data_AF-A0A166EXC0-F1
#
_entry.id   AF-A0A166EXC0-F1
#
_cell.length_a   1.000
_cell.length_b   1.000
_cell.length_c   1.000
_cell.angle_alpha   90.00
_cell.angle_beta   90.00
_cell.angle_gamma   90.00
#
_symmetry.space_group_name_H-M   'P 1'
#
loop_
_entity.id
_entity.type
_entity.pdbx_description
1 polymer ?
#
loop_
_entity_poly.entity_id
_entity_poly.type
_entity_poly.pdbx_seq_one_letter_code
_entity_poly.pdbx_strand_id
1 'polypeptide(L)'
;MFRSLISGTYAFLLCVLVFLFFMSAVGMLIQAARTAHPPHLRNNWNALVIGLSYVSLAVISFGYYVKRTVAIQRKLSQIPRDYIPIREDDLPRAVYRHIKSEHMRTLAIAERSLPKTTFREGWGSPGTPFHGIRFRRALLDTVVPLDSAARHVIPHLPRLRPRVTMLDHFAPLIPLMPPEHEGSLQTYNAAIHQARYSTSEPTESEFIMGMRAAGQLGQLLDEYQQEMSERSTISATHDEGSLAVSER
;
A
#
# COMPACT_ATOMS: atom_id res chain seq x y z
N MET A 1 -18.96 -15.28 3.41
CA MET A 1 -19.82 -14.55 2.45
C MET A 1 -19.77 -15.15 1.04
N PHE A 2 -18.60 -15.33 0.42
CA PHE A 2 -18.45 -15.90 -0.94
C PHE A 2 -19.13 -17.26 -1.17
N ARG A 3 -19.02 -18.22 -0.24
CA ARG A 3 -19.70 -19.53 -0.36
C ARG A 3 -21.23 -19.43 -0.38
N SER A 4 -21.82 -18.45 0.30
CA SER A 4 -23.28 -18.24 0.31
C SER A 4 -23.74 -17.63 -1.02
N LEU A 5 -22.99 -16.65 -1.53
CA LEU A 5 -23.25 -16.02 -2.83
C LEU A 5 -23.20 -17.03 -3.98
N ILE A 6 -22.16 -17.88 -3.98
CA ILE A 6 -21.97 -18.92 -5.01
C ILE A 6 -23.09 -19.96 -4.94
N SER A 7 -23.45 -20.45 -3.75
CA SER A 7 -24.57 -21.40 -3.61
C SER A 7 -25.91 -20.77 -4.05
N GLY A 8 -26.12 -19.49 -3.75
CA GLY A 8 -27.31 -18.75 -4.15
C GLY A 8 -27.42 -18.55 -5.67
N THR A 9 -26.32 -18.21 -6.35
CA THR A 9 -26.31 -18.04 -7.82
C THR A 9 -26.53 -19.37 -8.55
N TYR A 10 -25.91 -20.46 -8.08
CA TYR A 10 -26.17 -21.79 -8.64
C TYR A 10 -27.63 -22.23 -8.47
N ALA A 11 -28.22 -22.01 -7.29
CA ALA A 11 -29.63 -22.33 -7.06
C ALA A 11 -30.56 -21.49 -7.95
N PHE A 12 -30.29 -20.19 -8.09
CA PHE A 12 -31.04 -19.31 -8.98
C PHE A 12 -30.97 -19.76 -10.44
N LEU A 13 -29.77 -20.04 -10.96
CA LEU A 13 -29.58 -20.52 -12.33
C LEU A 13 -30.30 -21.85 -12.59
N LEU A 14 -30.28 -22.77 -11.61
CA LEU A 14 -30.99 -24.04 -11.71
C LEU A 14 -32.51 -23.83 -11.76
N CYS A 15 -33.06 -22.95 -10.91
CA CYS A 15 -34.47 -22.62 -10.93
C CYS A 15 -34.91 -22.00 -12.26
N VAL A 16 -34.12 -21.07 -12.82
CA VAL A 16 -34.40 -20.48 -14.13
C VAL A 16 -34.39 -21.56 -15.23
N LEU A 17 -33.42 -22.47 -15.20
CA LEU A 17 -33.31 -23.53 -16.20
C LEU A 17 -34.48 -24.52 -16.14
N VAL A 18 -34.90 -24.92 -14.94
CA VAL A 18 -36.08 -25.78 -14.74
C VAL A 18 -37.36 -25.08 -15.21
N PHE A 19 -37.50 -23.79 -14.91
CA PHE A 19 -38.65 -23.00 -15.34
C PHE A 19 -38.74 -22.87 -16.86
N LEU A 20 -37.63 -22.54 -17.53
CA LEU A 20 -37.57 -22.46 -18.99
C LEU A 20 -37.88 -23.81 -19.66
N PHE A 21 -37.36 -24.91 -19.09
CA PHE A 21 -37.66 -26.25 -19.57
C PHE A 21 -39.15 -26.60 -19.44
N PHE A 22 -39.77 -26.27 -18.31
CA PHE A 22 -41.19 -26.47 -18.09
C PHE A 22 -42.05 -25.65 -19.06
N MET A 23 -41.72 -24.37 -19.25
CA MET A 23 -42.41 -23.50 -20.20
C MET A 23 -42.29 -24.01 -21.65
N SER A 24 -41.13 -24.54 -22.04
CA SER A 24 -40.91 -25.18 -23.34
C SER A 24 -41.80 -26.42 -23.53
N ALA A 25 -41.90 -27.28 -22.51
CA ALA A 25 -42.72 -28.49 -22.56
C ALA A 25 -44.22 -28.16 -22.67
N VAL A 26 -44.71 -27.20 -21.88
CA VAL A 26 -46.11 -26.73 -21.94
C VAL A 26 -46.42 -26.10 -23.30
N GLY A 27 -45.53 -25.26 -23.82
CA GLY A 27 -45.68 -24.64 -25.14
C GLY A 27 -45.81 -25.67 -26.26
N MET A 28 -44.95 -26.69 -26.27
CA MET A 28 -44.99 -27.78 -27.24
C MET A 28 -46.24 -28.65 -27.12
N LEU A 29 -46.71 -28.93 -25.90
CA LEU A 29 -47.96 -29.67 -25.68
C LEU A 29 -49.19 -28.90 -26.18
N ILE A 30 -49.23 -27.59 -25.96
CA ILE A 30 -50.31 -26.73 -26.45
C ILE A 30 -50.30 -26.67 -27.99
N GLN A 31 -49.12 -26.58 -28.61
CA GLN A 31 -48.98 -26.61 -30.07
C GLN A 31 -49.40 -27.97 -30.66
N ALA A 32 -48.97 -29.08 -30.04
CA ALA A 32 -49.35 -30.42 -30.44
C ALA A 32 -50.87 -30.65 -30.32
N ALA A 33 -51.51 -30.10 -29.28
CA ALA A 33 -52.96 -30.18 -29.09
C ALA A 33 -53.74 -29.37 -30.13
N ARG A 34 -53.25 -28.19 -30.55
CA ARG A 34 -53.91 -27.33 -31.54
C ARG A 34 -53.78 -27.81 -32.98
N THR A 35 -52.72 -28.55 -33.31
CA THR A 35 -52.43 -29.02 -34.67
C THR A 35 -53.14 -30.31 -35.06
N ALA A 36 -53.86 -30.97 -34.14
CA ALA A 36 -54.67 -32.14 -34.47
C ALA A 36 -56.08 -31.75 -34.95
N HIS A 37 -56.47 -32.20 -36.13
CA HIS A 37 -57.85 -32.24 -36.63
C HIS A 37 -58.13 -33.69 -37.01
N PRO A 38 -59.14 -34.41 -36.46
CA PRO A 38 -60.19 -34.03 -35.52
C PRO A 38 -59.75 -33.97 -34.03
N PRO A 39 -60.57 -33.37 -33.13
CA PRO A 39 -60.18 -32.97 -31.77
C PRO A 39 -60.32 -34.11 -30.75
N HIS A 40 -59.68 -35.24 -30.98
CA HIS A 40 -59.61 -36.33 -30.00
C HIS A 40 -58.19 -36.47 -29.45
N LEU A 41 -58.03 -36.08 -28.18
CA LEU A 41 -56.76 -36.15 -27.42
C LEU A 41 -56.12 -37.55 -27.43
N ARG A 42 -56.92 -38.58 -27.70
CA ARG A 42 -56.55 -40.00 -27.60
C ARG A 42 -55.82 -40.57 -28.83
N ASN A 43 -55.81 -39.90 -29.98
CA ASN A 43 -55.21 -40.45 -31.21
C ASN A 43 -54.10 -39.56 -31.80
N ASN A 44 -53.67 -38.55 -31.06
CA ASN A 44 -52.61 -37.65 -31.50
C ASN A 44 -51.24 -38.24 -31.14
N TRP A 45 -50.71 -39.05 -32.05
CA TRP A 45 -49.39 -39.68 -31.91
C TRP A 45 -48.26 -38.67 -31.66
N ASN A 46 -48.34 -37.47 -32.24
CA ASN A 46 -47.33 -36.43 -32.04
C ASN A 46 -47.29 -35.95 -30.58
N ALA A 47 -48.45 -35.75 -29.95
CA ALA A 47 -48.54 -35.36 -28.55
C ALA A 47 -48.00 -36.45 -27.61
N LEU A 48 -48.24 -37.72 -27.95
CA LEU A 48 -47.73 -38.87 -27.18
C LEU A 48 -46.20 -38.97 -27.28
N VAL A 49 -45.64 -38.86 -28.49
CA VAL A 49 -44.18 -38.91 -28.71
C VAL A 49 -43.48 -37.76 -28.00
N ILE A 50 -44.03 -36.54 -28.09
CA ILE A 50 -43.49 -35.37 -27.39
C ILE A 50 -43.54 -35.61 -25.87
N GLY A 51 -44.69 -35.99 -25.31
CA GLY A 51 -44.83 -36.27 -23.89
C GLY A 51 -43.85 -37.34 -23.39
N LEU A 52 -43.72 -38.44 -24.13
CA LEU A 52 -42.82 -39.54 -23.78
C LEU A 52 -41.35 -39.09 -23.79
N SER A 53 -40.94 -38.26 -24.77
CA SER A 53 -39.57 -37.75 -24.86
C SER A 53 -39.20 -36.87 -23.66
N TYR A 54 -40.08 -35.96 -23.24
CA TYR A 54 -39.86 -35.11 -22.06
C TYR A 54 -39.84 -35.91 -20.76
N VAL A 55 -40.72 -36.91 -20.61
CA VAL A 55 -40.71 -37.82 -19.46
C VAL A 55 -39.39 -38.60 -19.40
N SER A 56 -38.92 -39.12 -20.54
CA SER A 56 -37.67 -39.86 -20.61
C SER A 56 -36.46 -39.00 -20.22
N LEU A 57 -36.43 -37.75 -20.69
CA LEU A 57 -35.37 -36.79 -20.37
C LEU A 57 -35.39 -36.42 -18.87
N ALA A 58 -36.57 -36.24 -18.29
CA ALA A 58 -36.73 -35.96 -16.86
C ALA A 58 -36.21 -37.12 -16.00
N VAL A 59 -36.54 -38.36 -16.35
CA VAL A 59 -36.08 -39.56 -15.63
C VAL A 59 -34.57 -39.72 -15.73
N ILE A 60 -33.99 -39.55 -16.93
CA ILE A 60 -32.54 -39.65 -17.15
C ILE A 60 -31.80 -38.56 -16.37
N SER A 61 -32.28 -37.31 -16.45
CA SER A 61 -31.68 -36.17 -15.73
C SER A 61 -31.73 -36.37 -14.21
N PHE A 62 -32.87 -36.82 -13.69
CA PHE A 62 -33.02 -37.13 -12.27
C PHE A 62 -32.07 -38.26 -11.83
N GLY A 63 -31.93 -39.31 -12.63
CA GLY A 63 -30.97 -40.39 -12.39
C GLY A 63 -29.52 -39.89 -12.29
N TYR A 64 -29.10 -39.01 -13.20
CA TYR A 64 -27.78 -38.39 -13.14
C TYR A 64 -27.59 -37.49 -11.90
N TYR A 65 -28.61 -36.70 -11.55
CA TYR A 65 -28.59 -35.85 -10.37
C TYR A 65 -28.43 -36.67 -9.07
N VAL A 66 -29.23 -37.73 -8.91
CA VAL A 66 -29.14 -38.63 -7.75
C VAL A 66 -27.76 -39.30 -7.70
N LYS A 67 -27.28 -39.86 -8.82
CA LYS A 67 -25.95 -40.48 -8.90
C LYS A 67 -24.84 -39.52 -8.47
N ARG A 68 -24.90 -38.27 -8.94
CA ARG A 68 -23.92 -37.23 -8.61
C ARG A 68 -23.96 -36.88 -7.12
N THR A 69 -25.16 -36.66 -6.57
CA THR A 69 -25.35 -36.32 -5.16
C THR A 69 -24.84 -37.43 -4.24
N VAL A 70 -25.18 -38.70 -4.54
CA VAL A 70 -24.71 -39.86 -3.78
C VAL A 70 -23.18 -40.01 -3.88
N ALA A 71 -22.60 -39.82 -5.07
CA ALA A 71 -21.14 -39.88 -5.24
C ALA A 71 -20.42 -38.80 -4.43
N ILE A 72 -20.97 -37.58 -4.40
CA ILE A 72 -20.44 -36.47 -3.59
C ILE A 72 -20.54 -36.80 -2.11
N GLN A 73 -21.69 -37.27 -1.64
CA GLN A 73 -21.88 -37.64 -0.23
C GLN A 73 -20.94 -38.76 0.18
N ARG A 74 -20.76 -39.80 -0.65
CA ARG A 74 -19.79 -40.89 -0.39
C ARG A 74 -18.36 -40.39 -0.30
N LYS A 75 -17.95 -39.47 -1.16
CA LYS A 75 -16.61 -38.86 -1.10
C LYS A 75 -16.45 -37.98 0.14
N LEU A 76 -17.49 -37.24 0.53
CA LEU A 76 -17.49 -36.42 1.74
C LEU A 76 -17.53 -37.25 3.03
N SER A 77 -18.18 -38.41 3.02
CA SER A 77 -18.22 -39.33 4.16
C SER A 77 -16.92 -40.14 4.32
N GLN A 78 -16.14 -40.30 3.24
CA GLN A 78 -14.79 -40.87 3.30
C GLN A 78 -13.76 -39.94 3.95
N ILE A 79 -14.05 -38.64 4.05
CA ILE A 79 -13.20 -37.70 4.78
C ILE A 79 -13.55 -37.86 6.27
N PRO A 80 -12.68 -38.44 7.11
CA PRO A 80 -12.94 -38.57 8.54
C PRO A 80 -13.06 -37.15 9.13
N ARG A 81 -14.25 -36.79 9.61
CA ARG A 81 -14.54 -35.45 10.15
C ARG A 81 -14.12 -35.26 11.60
N ASP A 82 -13.96 -36.35 12.35
CA ASP A 82 -13.75 -36.30 13.80
C ASP A 82 -12.33 -36.68 14.23
N TYR A 83 -11.51 -37.24 13.35
CA TYR A 83 -10.16 -37.68 13.70
C TYR A 83 -9.11 -36.69 13.22
N ILE A 84 -8.98 -35.59 13.96
CA ILE A 84 -7.73 -34.85 14.02
C ILE A 84 -6.98 -35.46 15.20
N PRO A 85 -5.94 -36.27 14.99
CA PRO A 85 -5.19 -36.83 16.09
C PRO A 85 -4.40 -35.71 16.78
N ILE A 86 -4.96 -35.21 17.88
CA ILE A 86 -4.33 -34.16 18.68
C ILE A 86 -3.31 -34.78 19.65
N ARG A 87 -3.41 -36.09 19.96
CA ARG A 87 -2.55 -36.78 20.93
C ARG A 87 -1.51 -37.67 20.26
N GLU A 88 -0.34 -37.76 20.89
CA GLU A 88 0.78 -38.60 20.44
C GLU A 88 0.45 -40.11 20.45
N ASP A 89 -0.52 -40.50 21.28
CA ASP A 89 -0.96 -41.89 21.45
C ASP A 89 -1.78 -42.42 20.28
N ASP A 90 -2.35 -41.53 19.47
CA ASP A 90 -3.33 -41.87 18.45
C ASP A 90 -2.66 -42.40 17.17
N LEU A 91 -1.39 -42.05 16.90
CA LEU A 91 -0.68 -42.40 15.66
C LEU A 91 0.64 -43.14 15.90
N PRO A 92 1.10 -43.92 14.91
CA PRO A 92 2.49 -44.38 14.87
C PRO A 92 3.46 -43.19 15.01
N ARG A 93 4.43 -43.31 15.93
CA ARG A 93 5.37 -42.23 16.30
C ARG A 93 6.09 -41.58 15.11
N ALA A 94 6.30 -42.30 14.01
CA ALA A 94 6.91 -41.75 12.81
C ALA A 94 6.01 -40.72 12.11
N VAL A 95 4.71 -41.03 12.00
CA VAL A 95 3.73 -40.16 11.32
C VAL A 95 3.43 -38.94 12.19
N TYR A 96 3.24 -39.13 13.50
CA TYR A 96 3.04 -38.01 14.43
C TYR A 96 4.21 -37.02 14.39
N ARG A 97 5.46 -37.52 14.43
CA ARG A 97 6.66 -36.68 14.33
C ARG A 97 6.71 -35.89 13.02
N HIS A 98 6.36 -36.54 11.89
CA HIS A 98 6.36 -35.88 10.60
C HIS A 98 5.29 -34.78 10.50
N ILE A 99 4.07 -35.04 10.96
CA ILE A 99 2.99 -34.04 10.99
C ILE A 99 3.38 -32.87 11.90
N LYS A 100 3.92 -33.16 13.09
CA LYS A 100 4.38 -32.15 14.04
C LYS A 100 5.51 -31.30 13.45
N SER A 101 6.48 -31.90 12.75
CA SER A 101 7.57 -31.16 12.11
C SER A 101 7.07 -30.23 11.00
N GLU A 102 6.18 -30.71 10.13
CA GLU A 102 5.63 -29.87 9.05
C GLU A 102 4.69 -28.78 9.59
N HIS A 103 3.93 -29.07 10.65
CA HIS A 103 3.10 -28.07 11.32
C HIS A 103 3.97 -26.97 11.96
N MET A 104 5.02 -27.34 12.70
CA MET A 104 5.96 -26.37 13.27
C MET A 104 6.66 -25.55 12.19
N ARG A 105 7.07 -26.18 11.09
CA ARG A 105 7.64 -25.48 9.94
C ARG A 105 6.66 -24.48 9.34
N THR A 106 5.41 -24.87 9.17
CA THR A 106 4.34 -24.02 8.62
C THR A 106 4.03 -22.85 9.56
N LEU A 107 3.96 -23.10 10.88
CA LEU A 107 3.79 -22.04 11.88
C LEU A 107 4.95 -21.05 11.87
N ALA A 108 6.20 -21.54 11.80
CA ALA A 108 7.38 -20.68 11.72
C ALA A 108 7.40 -19.84 10.43
N ILE A 109 7.00 -20.42 9.29
CA ILE A 109 6.87 -19.69 8.03
C ILE A 109 5.75 -18.63 8.15
N ALA A 110 4.60 -19.00 8.70
CA ALA A 110 3.47 -18.09 8.89
C ALA A 110 3.86 -16.90 9.78
N GLU A 111 4.51 -17.16 10.91
CA GLU A 111 4.99 -16.12 11.83
C GLU A 111 6.05 -15.22 11.17
N ARG A 112 6.96 -15.78 10.39
CA ARG A 112 7.95 -15.00 9.64
C ARG A 112 7.34 -14.20 8.49
N SER A 113 6.24 -14.68 7.91
CA SER A 113 5.54 -14.03 6.81
C SER A 113 4.64 -12.87 7.25
N LEU A 114 4.32 -12.77 8.54
CA LEU A 114 3.59 -11.63 9.06
C LEU A 114 4.39 -10.35 8.79
N PRO A 115 3.72 -9.25 8.38
CA PRO A 115 4.39 -7.97 8.21
C PRO A 115 4.91 -7.50 9.56
N LYS A 116 6.20 -7.71 9.80
CA LYS A 116 6.89 -7.12 10.95
C LYS A 116 7.10 -5.64 10.63
N THR A 117 6.96 -4.79 11.64
CA THR A 117 7.36 -3.37 11.57
C THR A 117 8.81 -3.34 11.12
N THR A 118 9.00 -3.07 9.84
CA THR A 118 10.28 -3.28 9.17
C THR A 118 11.10 -2.03 9.47
N PHE A 119 12.01 -2.14 10.42
CA PHE A 119 13.04 -1.13 10.61
C PHE A 119 13.87 -1.09 9.33
N ARG A 120 13.77 0.01 8.60
CA ARG A 120 14.59 0.27 7.42
C ARG A 120 15.59 1.33 7.81
N GLU A 121 16.87 1.00 7.76
CA GLU A 121 17.96 1.94 8.05
C GLU A 121 17.79 3.23 7.21
N GLY A 122 17.97 4.38 7.86
CA GLY A 122 17.80 5.70 7.23
C GLY A 122 16.36 6.20 7.06
N TRP A 123 15.37 5.45 7.54
CA TRP A 123 13.97 5.86 7.56
C TRP A 123 13.45 6.00 8.99
N GLY A 124 12.59 6.99 9.21
CA GLY A 124 11.90 7.11 10.49
C GLY A 124 10.91 5.96 10.72
N SER A 125 10.91 5.44 11.94
CA SER A 125 10.08 4.30 12.33
C SER A 125 8.58 4.66 12.35
N PRO A 126 7.68 3.71 12.04
CA PRO A 126 6.24 3.95 12.14
C PRO A 126 5.82 4.27 13.58
N GLY A 127 5.03 5.33 13.73
CA GLY A 127 4.62 5.87 15.04
C GLY A 127 5.56 6.92 15.64
N THR A 128 6.71 7.19 15.01
CA THR A 128 7.58 8.33 15.38
C THR A 128 7.20 9.58 14.58
N PRO A 129 7.58 10.81 15.03
CA PRO A 129 7.35 12.04 14.27
C PRO A 129 8.05 12.03 12.90
N PHE A 130 9.04 11.16 12.70
CA PHE A 130 9.79 11.04 11.46
C PHE A 130 9.27 9.94 10.52
N HIS A 131 8.08 9.38 10.79
CA HIS A 131 7.52 8.32 9.97
C HIS A 131 7.46 8.69 8.48
N GLY A 132 8.03 7.82 7.64
CA GLY A 132 8.04 8.02 6.19
C GLY A 132 9.06 9.05 5.68
N ILE A 133 9.86 9.65 6.57
CA ILE A 133 10.95 10.54 6.19
C ILE A 133 12.21 9.72 5.95
N ARG A 134 12.85 9.93 4.80
CA ARG A 134 14.19 9.39 4.51
C ARG A 134 15.25 10.40 4.94
N PHE A 135 15.95 10.11 6.03
CA PHE A 135 16.90 11.03 6.69
C PHE A 135 17.94 11.60 5.74
N ARG A 136 18.60 10.74 4.94
CA ARG A 136 19.60 11.17 3.95
C ARG A 136 19.04 12.21 2.97
N ARG A 137 17.85 11.97 2.43
CA ARG A 137 17.23 12.86 1.45
C ARG A 137 16.83 14.18 2.11
N ALA A 138 16.15 14.11 3.25
CA ALA A 138 15.71 15.28 3.98
C ALA A 138 16.89 16.20 4.38
N LEU A 139 18.03 15.65 4.79
CA LEU A 139 19.25 16.43 5.04
C LEU A 139 19.78 17.10 3.77
N LEU A 140 19.87 16.35 2.66
CA LEU A 140 20.39 16.90 1.40
C LEU A 140 19.46 17.98 0.80
N ASP A 141 18.16 17.87 1.04
CA ASP A 141 17.18 18.87 0.58
C ASP A 141 17.36 20.24 1.27
N THR A 142 18.02 20.30 2.44
CA THR A 142 18.35 21.57 3.13
C THR A 142 19.46 22.38 2.45
N VAL A 143 20.27 21.75 1.59
CA VAL A 143 21.48 22.37 1.03
C VAL A 143 21.16 23.52 0.08
N VAL A 144 20.19 23.29 -0.81
CA VAL A 144 19.79 24.26 -1.83
C VAL A 144 19.18 25.53 -1.22
N PRO A 145 18.20 25.46 -0.29
CA PRO A 145 17.66 26.66 0.33
C PRO A 145 18.73 27.40 1.13
N LEU A 146 19.60 26.70 1.85
CA LEU A 146 20.65 27.35 2.64
C LEU A 146 21.71 28.07 1.76
N ASP A 147 22.15 27.44 0.66
CA ASP A 147 23.02 28.09 -0.32
C ASP A 147 22.35 29.33 -0.95
N SER A 148 21.05 29.24 -1.23
CA SER A 148 20.31 30.38 -1.77
C SER A 148 20.22 31.53 -0.76
N ALA A 149 19.93 31.25 0.51
CA ALA A 149 19.87 32.26 1.58
C ALA A 149 21.23 32.92 1.82
N ALA A 150 22.31 32.13 1.83
CA ALA A 150 23.67 32.65 1.98
C ALA A 150 24.08 33.58 0.83
N ARG A 151 23.65 33.28 -0.41
CA ARG A 151 23.91 34.15 -1.57
C ARG A 151 23.14 35.47 -1.54
N HIS A 152 22.05 35.58 -0.78
CA HIS A 152 21.39 36.87 -0.56
C HIS A 152 22.19 37.74 0.41
N VAL A 153 22.79 37.13 1.44
CA VAL A 153 23.67 37.83 2.41
C VAL A 153 25.01 38.22 1.78
N ILE A 154 25.60 37.33 0.99
CA ILE A 154 26.85 37.58 0.27
C ILE A 154 26.62 37.37 -1.23
N PRO A 155 26.26 38.44 -2.00
CA PRO A 155 25.97 38.34 -3.43
C PRO A 155 27.13 37.79 -4.28
N HIS A 156 28.37 37.96 -3.82
CA HIS A 156 29.57 37.48 -4.51
C HIS A 156 29.93 36.02 -4.18
N LEU A 157 29.14 35.35 -3.33
CA LEU A 157 29.39 33.95 -2.99
C LEU A 157 29.16 33.07 -4.23
N PRO A 158 30.14 32.24 -4.64
CA PRO A 158 29.98 31.36 -5.79
C PRO A 158 28.87 30.34 -5.53
N ARG A 159 28.28 29.78 -6.58
CA ARG A 159 27.31 28.69 -6.42
C ARG A 159 27.99 27.44 -5.87
N LEU A 160 27.29 26.72 -4.99
CA LEU A 160 27.80 25.49 -4.38
C LEU A 160 28.23 24.47 -5.44
N ARG A 161 29.48 24.02 -5.33
CA ARG A 161 30.04 22.95 -6.17
C ARG A 161 29.87 21.59 -5.48
N PRO A 162 29.63 20.49 -6.22
CA PRO A 162 29.38 19.18 -5.62
C PRO A 162 30.50 18.65 -4.72
N ARG A 163 31.76 19.00 -5.03
CA ARG A 163 32.96 18.49 -4.34
C ARG A 163 33.46 19.36 -3.19
N VAL A 164 32.90 20.54 -3.00
CA VAL A 164 33.32 21.47 -1.94
C VAL A 164 32.57 21.12 -0.66
N THR A 165 33.26 21.16 0.48
CA THR A 165 32.64 20.90 1.78
C THR A 165 31.73 22.08 2.17
N MET A 166 30.76 21.85 3.05
CA MET A 166 29.90 22.95 3.50
C MET A 166 30.69 23.97 4.31
N LEU A 167 31.68 23.49 5.06
CA LEU A 167 32.55 24.35 5.85
C LEU A 167 33.36 25.30 4.95
N ASP A 168 33.97 24.79 3.88
CA ASP A 168 34.73 25.62 2.94
C ASP A 168 33.82 26.59 2.17
N HIS A 169 32.62 26.12 1.77
CA HIS A 169 31.66 26.94 1.03
C HIS A 169 31.14 28.11 1.85
N PHE A 170 30.84 27.89 3.13
CA PHE A 170 30.35 28.91 4.05
C PHE A 170 31.46 29.56 4.88
N ALA A 171 32.73 29.30 4.58
CA ALA A 171 33.86 29.94 5.27
C ALA A 171 33.78 31.48 5.32
N PRO A 172 33.31 32.17 4.26
CA PRO A 172 33.12 33.63 4.31
C PRO A 172 32.08 34.12 5.32
N LEU A 173 31.17 33.25 5.78
CA LEU A 173 30.16 33.58 6.79
C LEU A 173 30.68 33.41 8.22
N ILE A 174 31.78 32.67 8.43
CA ILE A 174 32.35 32.40 9.76
C ILE A 174 32.64 33.70 10.53
N PRO A 175 33.27 34.74 9.94
CA PRO A 175 33.54 35.98 10.67
C PRO A 175 32.29 36.78 11.06
N LEU A 176 31.16 36.53 10.38
CA LEU A 176 29.89 37.19 10.69
C LEU A 176 29.16 36.45 11.81
N MET A 177 29.38 35.13 11.92
CA MET A 177 28.64 34.25 12.80
C MET A 177 28.92 34.52 14.29
N PRO A 178 27.89 34.59 15.14
CA PRO A 178 28.06 34.61 16.59
C PRO A 178 28.74 33.32 17.10
N PRO A 179 29.53 33.39 18.19
CA PRO A 179 30.28 32.24 18.71
C PRO A 179 29.37 31.06 19.11
N GLU A 180 28.11 31.31 19.47
CA GLU A 180 27.13 30.27 19.78
C GLU A 180 26.71 29.42 18.56
N HIS A 181 26.88 29.94 17.34
CA HIS A 181 26.46 29.27 16.09
C HIS A 181 27.64 28.60 15.35
N GLU A 182 28.88 28.83 15.76
CA GLU A 182 30.08 28.29 15.10
C GLU A 182 30.08 26.76 15.04
N GLY A 183 29.60 26.11 16.12
CA GLY A 183 29.44 24.66 16.18
C GLY A 183 28.37 24.11 15.24
N SER A 184 27.38 24.92 14.85
CA SER A 184 26.30 24.52 13.95
C SER A 184 26.83 24.27 12.54
N LEU A 185 27.78 25.09 12.05
CA LEU A 185 28.38 24.87 10.73
C LEU A 185 29.18 23.56 10.67
N GLN A 186 29.96 23.26 11.71
CA GLN A 186 30.72 22.01 11.79
C GLN A 186 29.79 20.78 11.86
N THR A 187 28.75 20.85 12.70
CA THR A 187 27.74 19.80 12.84
C THR A 187 26.99 19.57 11.53
N TYR A 188 26.61 20.65 10.84
CA TYR A 188 25.95 20.57 9.54
C TYR A 188 26.86 19.96 8.48
N ASN A 189 28.14 20.38 8.41
CA ASN A 189 29.10 19.82 7.48
C ASN A 189 29.30 18.32 7.70
N ALA A 190 29.41 17.87 8.95
CA ALA A 190 29.52 16.46 9.29
C ALA A 190 28.28 15.66 8.84
N ALA A 191 27.07 16.16 9.14
CA ALA A 191 25.82 15.52 8.75
C ALA A 191 25.66 15.41 7.22
N ILE A 192 26.02 16.46 6.47
CA ILE A 192 25.97 16.42 5.00
C ILE A 192 27.05 15.52 4.42
N HIS A 193 28.27 15.54 4.98
CA HIS A 193 29.35 14.66 4.53
C HIS A 193 28.96 13.19 4.71
N GLN A 194 28.35 12.85 5.85
CA GLN A 194 27.81 11.53 6.11
C GLN A 194 26.69 11.17 5.11
N ALA A 195 25.74 12.08 4.86
CA ALA A 195 24.66 11.84 3.92
C ALA A 195 25.13 11.65 2.46
N ARG A 196 26.21 12.33 2.05
CA ARG A 196 26.77 12.27 0.68
C ARG A 196 27.67 11.06 0.44
N TYR A 197 28.57 10.77 1.38
CA TYR A 197 29.70 9.88 1.13
C TYR A 197 29.70 8.61 1.99
N SER A 198 28.89 8.54 3.05
CA SER A 198 28.83 7.33 3.88
C SER A 198 28.10 6.19 3.18
N THR A 199 28.61 4.98 3.40
CA THR A 199 27.94 3.73 3.01
C THR A 199 26.73 3.46 3.91
N SER A 200 26.85 3.79 5.21
CA SER A 200 25.78 3.64 6.19
C SER A 200 24.76 4.77 6.08
N GLU A 201 23.48 4.47 6.27
CA GLU A 201 22.43 5.50 6.38
C GLU A 201 22.55 6.26 7.71
N PRO A 202 22.25 7.57 7.73
CA PRO A 202 22.35 8.38 8.95
C PRO A 202 21.33 7.91 10.00
N THR A 203 21.76 7.93 11.25
CA THR A 203 20.91 7.58 12.40
C THR A 203 19.93 8.71 12.71
N GLU A 204 18.90 8.41 13.52
CA GLU A 204 17.91 9.41 13.92
C GLU A 204 18.53 10.56 14.73
N SER A 205 19.52 10.27 15.60
CA SER A 205 20.21 11.30 16.37
C SER A 205 21.05 12.22 15.48
N GLU A 206 21.81 11.66 14.55
CA GLU A 206 22.60 12.43 13.56
C GLU A 206 21.69 13.27 12.66
N PHE A 207 20.54 12.71 12.26
CA PHE A 207 19.52 13.42 11.51
C PHE A 207 19.00 14.63 12.28
N ILE A 208 18.63 14.45 13.55
CA ILE A 208 18.13 15.55 14.41
C ILE A 208 19.21 16.63 14.59
N MET A 209 20.46 16.23 14.84
CA MET A 209 21.57 17.18 14.98
C MET A 209 21.80 17.97 13.69
N GLY A 210 21.82 17.30 12.54
CA GLY A 210 21.99 17.94 11.23
C GLY A 210 20.84 18.89 10.88
N MET A 211 19.60 18.49 11.14
CA MET A 211 18.42 19.33 10.90
C MET A 211 18.37 20.54 11.82
N ARG A 212 18.75 20.38 13.10
CA ARG A 212 18.85 21.49 14.05
C ARG A 212 19.90 22.49 13.60
N ALA A 213 21.09 22.01 13.22
CA ALA A 213 22.17 22.84 12.73
C ALA A 213 21.78 23.61 11.45
N ALA A 214 21.10 22.94 10.51
CA ALA A 214 20.56 23.59 9.31
C ALA A 214 19.53 24.68 9.66
N GLY A 215 18.65 24.41 10.62
CA GLY A 215 17.66 25.39 11.09
C GLY A 215 18.29 26.61 11.74
N GLN A 216 19.31 26.42 12.59
CA GLN A 216 20.07 27.52 13.20
C GLN A 216 20.79 28.39 12.15
N LEU A 217 21.44 27.76 11.18
CA LEU A 217 22.08 28.47 10.08
C LEU A 217 21.06 29.24 9.22
N GLY A 218 19.89 28.66 8.97
CA GLY A 218 18.80 29.32 8.27
C GLY A 218 18.29 30.55 9.02
N GLN A 219 18.01 30.41 10.32
CA GLN A 219 17.56 31.52 11.18
C GLN A 219 18.56 32.68 11.19
N LEU A 220 19.85 32.36 11.33
CA LEU A 220 20.91 33.37 11.31
C LEU A 220 20.97 34.13 9.97
N LEU A 221 20.84 33.40 8.85
CA LEU A 221 20.83 34.04 7.52
C LEU A 221 19.59 34.90 7.30
N ASP A 222 18.43 34.47 7.80
CA ASP A 222 17.19 35.25 7.74
C ASP A 222 17.28 36.52 8.60
N GLU A 223 17.90 36.45 9.78
CA GLU A 223 18.16 37.61 10.65
C GLU A 223 19.04 38.64 9.93
N TYR A 224 20.15 38.21 9.32
CA TYR A 224 20.99 39.12 8.51
C TYR A 224 20.24 39.73 7.33
N GLN A 225 19.36 38.96 6.67
CA GLN A 225 18.54 39.51 5.59
C GLN A 225 17.59 40.60 6.09
N GLN A 226 16.98 40.40 7.27
CA GLN A 226 16.13 41.40 7.90
C GLN A 226 16.93 42.66 8.25
N GLU A 227 18.06 42.52 8.93
CA GLU A 227 18.93 43.65 9.30
C GLU A 227 19.38 44.47 8.07
N MET A 228 19.79 43.80 7.00
CA MET A 228 20.15 44.47 5.74
C MET A 228 18.96 45.21 5.12
N SER A 229 17.76 44.61 5.16
CA SER A 229 16.55 45.24 4.63
C SER A 229 16.15 46.48 5.43
N GLU A 230 16.21 46.41 6.76
CA GLU A 230 15.95 47.55 7.65
C GLU A 230 16.97 48.67 7.46
N ARG A 231 18.25 48.32 7.30
CA ARG A 231 19.29 49.33 7.05
C ARG A 231 19.10 50.05 5.72
N SER A 232 18.63 49.33 4.70
CA SER A 232 18.33 49.93 3.39
C SER A 232 17.16 50.92 3.44
N THR A 233 16.11 50.63 4.22
CA THR A 233 14.94 51.52 4.37
C THR A 233 15.27 52.75 5.21
N ILE A 234 16.09 52.60 6.26
CA ILE A 234 16.57 53.74 7.06
C ILE A 234 17.45 54.68 6.22
N SER A 235 18.34 54.14 5.37
CA SER A 235 19.17 54.97 4.49
C SER A 235 18.32 55.75 3.48
N ALA A 236 17.29 55.12 2.89
CA ALA A 236 16.41 55.77 1.93
C ALA A 236 15.59 56.92 2.57
N THR A 237 15.10 56.73 3.80
CA THR A 237 14.35 57.78 4.52
C THR A 237 15.25 58.93 5.00
N HIS A 238 16.51 58.65 5.30
CA HIS A 238 17.49 59.70 5.64
C HIS A 238 17.83 60.58 4.43
N ASP A 239 18.02 59.98 3.25
CA ASP A 239 18.32 60.72 2.01
C ASP A 239 17.13 61.59 1.54
N GLU A 240 15.89 61.11 1.66
CA GLU A 240 14.69 61.92 1.36
C GLU A 240 14.52 63.11 2.33
N GLY A 241 14.83 62.91 3.62
CA GLY A 241 14.83 63.97 4.61
C GLY A 241 15.89 65.04 4.36
N SER A 242 17.08 64.65 3.88
CA SER A 242 18.15 65.59 3.53
C SER A 242 17.80 66.45 2.30
N LEU A 243 17.08 65.90 1.33
CA LEU A 243 16.64 66.65 0.15
C LEU A 243 15.53 67.64 0.48
N ALA A 244 14.59 67.27 1.36
CA ALA A 244 13.50 68.16 1.78
C ALA A 244 13.95 69.35 2.66
N VAL A 245 15.09 69.22 3.37
CA VAL A 245 15.68 70.31 4.17
C VAL A 245 16.49 71.28 3.29
N SER A 246 17.02 70.83 2.15
CA SER A 246 17.77 71.70 1.23
C SER A 246 16.89 72.59 0.33
N GLU A 247 15.58 72.37 0.29
CA GLU A 247 14.61 73.16 -0.50
C GLU A 247 13.84 74.22 0.32
N ARG A 248 14.27 74.51 1.57
CA ARG A 248 13.75 75.62 2.39
C ARG A 248 14.85 76.60 2.75
#